data_AF-A0A848N226-F1
#
_entry.id   AF-A0A848N226-F1
#
_cell.length_a   1.000
_cell.length_b   1.000
_cell.length_c   1.000
_cell.angle_alpha   90.00
_cell.angle_beta   90.00
_cell.angle_gamma   90.00
#
_symmetry.space_group_name_H-M   'P 1'
#
loop_
_entity.id
_entity.type
_entity.pdbx_description
1 polymer ?
#
loop_
_entity_poly.entity_id
_entity_poly.type
_entity_poly.pdbx_seq_one_letter_code
_entity_poly.pdbx_strand_id
1 'polypeptide(L)'
;MLDYSKEPVNDYFLIDMKSFYSSVECVERNLDPLTAELVVMSRADNTGSGLTLAASPTAKSKYGITNVSRPRDLPYPLPKELHIVPPRMNLYIKKN
;
A
#
# COMPACT_ATOMS: atom_id res chain seq x y z
N MET A 1 -1.48 13.53 39.25
CA MET A 1 -1.03 12.27 38.60
C MET A 1 -2.28 11.46 38.29
N LEU A 2 -2.42 10.93 37.07
CA LEU A 2 -3.56 10.09 36.69
C LEU A 2 -3.47 8.72 37.38
N ASP A 3 -4.58 8.26 37.94
CA ASP A 3 -4.71 6.98 38.63
C ASP A 3 -5.29 5.93 37.67
N TYR A 4 -4.40 5.19 37.01
CA TYR A 4 -4.75 4.18 36.02
C TYR A 4 -5.48 2.96 36.61
N SER A 5 -5.56 2.81 37.95
CA SER A 5 -6.28 1.70 38.58
C SER A 5 -7.81 1.82 38.46
N LYS A 6 -8.30 3.00 38.10
CA LYS A 6 -9.72 3.30 37.92
C LYS A 6 -10.17 3.21 36.46
N GLU A 7 -9.24 3.01 35.54
CA GLU A 7 -9.55 2.93 34.12
C GLU A 7 -10.16 1.56 33.77
N PRO A 8 -11.13 1.50 32.84
CA PRO A 8 -11.72 0.24 32.40
C PRO A 8 -10.68 -0.71 31.80
N VAL A 9 -10.68 -1.96 32.27
CA VAL A 9 -9.90 -3.04 31.67
C VAL A 9 -10.79 -3.81 30.71
N ASN A 10 -10.47 -3.72 29.41
CA ASN A 10 -11.18 -4.42 28.35
C ASN A 10 -10.19 -5.13 27.42
N ASP A 11 -10.65 -6.17 26.74
CA ASP A 11 -9.92 -6.80 25.65
C ASP A 11 -10.17 -6.04 24.35
N TYR A 12 -9.10 -5.67 23.65
CA TYR A 12 -9.17 -4.96 22.37
C TYR A 12 -8.55 -5.78 21.26
N PHE A 13 -9.31 -6.01 20.19
CA PHE A 13 -8.81 -6.59 18.95
C PHE A 13 -8.53 -5.49 17.93
N LEU A 14 -7.28 -5.39 17.47
CA LEU A 14 -6.87 -4.44 16.44
C LEU A 14 -6.57 -5.24 15.16
N ILE A 15 -7.43 -5.07 14.15
CA ILE A 15 -7.32 -5.77 12.87
C ILE A 15 -6.94 -4.75 11.79
N ASP A 16 -5.86 -5.05 11.07
CA ASP A 16 -5.39 -4.23 9.94
C ASP A 16 -5.20 -5.09 8.69
N MET A 17 -5.58 -4.54 7.54
CA MET A 17 -5.40 -5.17 6.24
C MET A 17 -4.03 -4.81 5.66
N LYS A 18 -3.11 -5.76 5.71
CA LYS A 18 -1.77 -5.57 5.16
C LYS A 18 -1.83 -5.25 3.66
N SER A 19 -1.21 -4.13 3.28
CA SER A 19 -1.07 -3.71 1.88
C SER A 19 -2.42 -3.55 1.13
N PHE A 20 -3.45 -3.06 1.84
CA PHE A 20 -4.84 -2.97 1.35
C PHE A 20 -5.00 -2.45 -0.09
N TYR A 21 -4.51 -1.24 -0.43
CA TYR A 21 -4.73 -0.69 -1.77
C TYR A 21 -4.11 -1.55 -2.87
N SER A 22 -2.88 -2.06 -2.68
CA SER A 22 -2.27 -2.96 -3.66
C SER A 22 -3.03 -4.27 -3.77
N SER A 23 -3.58 -4.81 -2.67
CA SER A 23 -4.38 -6.03 -2.70
C SER A 23 -5.67 -5.85 -3.51
N VAL A 24 -6.37 -4.72 -3.32
CA VAL A 24 -7.57 -4.38 -4.12
C VAL A 24 -7.19 -4.19 -5.59
N GLU A 25 -6.11 -3.48 -5.90
CA GLU A 25 -5.68 -3.29 -7.29
C GLU A 25 -5.27 -4.59 -7.98
N CYS A 26 -4.63 -5.53 -7.27
CA CYS A 26 -4.30 -6.86 -7.79
C CYS A 26 -5.57 -7.64 -8.15
N VAL A 27 -6.51 -7.79 -7.21
CA VAL A 27 -7.75 -8.55 -7.42
C VAL A 27 -8.56 -7.97 -8.59
N GLU A 28 -8.69 -6.65 -8.65
CA GLU A 28 -9.44 -5.96 -9.71
C GLU A 28 -8.75 -6.03 -11.09
N ARG A 29 -7.50 -6.49 -11.15
CA ARG A 29 -6.74 -6.79 -12.38
C ARG A 29 -6.60 -8.28 -12.65
N ASN A 30 -7.29 -9.13 -11.90
CA ASN A 30 -7.15 -10.58 -11.97
C ASN A 30 -5.70 -11.04 -11.70
N LEU A 31 -4.99 -10.33 -10.81
CA LEU A 31 -3.66 -10.68 -10.32
C LEU A 31 -3.77 -11.24 -8.91
N ASP A 32 -2.94 -12.23 -8.58
CA ASP A 32 -2.85 -12.76 -7.22
C ASP A 32 -2.10 -11.75 -6.31
N PRO A 33 -2.74 -11.21 -5.26
CA PRO A 33 -2.13 -10.21 -4.38
C PRO A 33 -0.91 -10.73 -3.58
N LEU A 34 -0.72 -12.04 -3.47
CA LEU A 34 0.42 -12.63 -2.75
C LEU A 34 1.66 -12.79 -3.62
N THR A 35 1.50 -12.84 -4.94
CA THR A 35 2.61 -13.13 -5.88
C THR A 35 2.87 -11.98 -6.84
N ALA A 36 1.86 -11.19 -7.19
CA ALA A 36 2.00 -10.09 -8.13
C ALA A 36 2.91 -8.97 -7.61
N GLU A 37 3.67 -8.37 -8.52
CA GLU A 37 4.56 -7.24 -8.26
C GLU A 37 3.84 -5.95 -8.63
N LEU A 38 3.09 -5.38 -7.68
CA LEU A 38 2.29 -4.18 -7.91
C LEU A 38 2.59 -3.07 -6.90
N VAL A 39 2.63 -1.83 -7.38
CA VAL A 39 2.79 -0.58 -6.64
C VAL A 39 1.66 0.38 -6.99
N VAL A 40 0.94 0.85 -5.98
CA VAL A 40 -0.06 1.92 -6.11
C VAL A 40 0.64 3.25 -5.87
N MET A 41 0.68 4.09 -6.90
CA MET A 41 1.45 5.33 -6.88
C MET A 41 0.57 6.52 -7.26
N SER A 42 0.59 7.57 -6.44
CA SER A 42 -0.07 8.84 -6.77
C SER A 42 0.67 9.53 -7.92
N ARG A 43 -0.10 10.23 -8.76
CA ARG A 43 0.47 11.20 -9.70
C ARG A 43 0.58 12.55 -9.01
N ALA A 44 1.66 13.27 -9.31
CA ALA A 44 1.83 14.65 -8.87
C ALA A 44 1.72 15.54 -10.09
N ASP A 45 0.51 15.95 -10.44
CA ASP A 45 0.31 16.92 -11.53
C ASP A 45 0.90 18.29 -11.14
N ASN A 46 1.08 18.57 -9.83
CA ASN A 46 1.53 19.88 -9.31
C ASN A 46 2.63 19.87 -8.22
N THR A 47 3.19 18.72 -7.79
CA THR A 47 4.09 18.63 -6.60
C THR A 47 5.42 17.89 -6.80
N GLY A 48 5.85 17.72 -8.06
CA GLY A 48 7.26 17.42 -8.38
C GLY A 48 7.72 15.96 -8.21
N SER A 49 6.93 15.05 -7.62
CA SER A 49 7.07 13.59 -7.84
C SER A 49 5.91 12.83 -7.17
N GLY A 50 5.47 11.74 -7.80
CA GLY A 50 4.48 10.82 -7.24
C GLY A 50 4.92 10.19 -5.91
N LEU A 51 3.99 9.56 -5.20
CA LEU A 51 4.25 8.88 -3.93
C LEU A 51 3.70 7.46 -3.97
N THR A 52 4.48 6.49 -3.50
CA THR A 52 3.99 5.12 -3.27
C THR A 52 3.04 5.10 -2.08
N LEU A 53 1.76 4.86 -2.36
CA LEU A 53 0.69 4.77 -1.36
C LEU A 53 0.59 3.36 -0.78
N ALA A 54 0.81 2.33 -1.61
CA ALA A 54 0.90 0.94 -1.18
C ALA A 54 1.73 0.13 -2.17
N ALA A 55 2.32 -0.96 -1.70
CA ALA A 55 2.99 -1.94 -2.54
C ALA A 55 2.65 -3.35 -2.07
N SER A 56 2.52 -4.26 -3.04
CA SER A 56 2.34 -5.70 -2.82
C SER A 56 3.51 -6.29 -2.02
N PRO A 57 3.29 -7.38 -1.25
CA PRO A 57 4.37 -8.03 -0.51
C PRO A 57 5.57 -8.41 -1.38
N THR A 58 5.34 -8.93 -2.59
CA THR A 58 6.40 -9.33 -3.53
C THR A 58 7.17 -8.12 -4.05
N ALA A 59 6.50 -7.03 -4.41
CA ALA A 59 7.21 -5.82 -4.85
C ALA A 59 8.09 -5.23 -3.73
N LYS A 60 7.62 -5.26 -2.48
CA LYS A 60 8.39 -4.80 -1.32
C LYS A 60 9.64 -5.65 -1.10
N SER A 61 9.51 -6.98 -1.11
CA SER A 61 10.63 -7.89 -0.85
C SER A 61 11.66 -7.90 -1.98
N LYS A 62 11.20 -7.90 -3.24
CA LYS A 62 12.06 -8.01 -4.42
C LYS A 62 12.82 -6.72 -4.73
N TYR A 63 12.19 -5.57 -4.49
CA TYR A 63 12.72 -4.27 -4.92
C TYR A 63 13.08 -3.32 -3.76
N GLY A 64 12.90 -3.74 -2.51
CA GLY A 64 13.16 -2.90 -1.34
C GLY A 64 12.24 -1.68 -1.24
N ILE A 65 11.08 -1.72 -1.92
CA ILE A 65 10.12 -0.61 -1.96
C ILE A 65 9.43 -0.51 -0.60
N THR A 66 9.33 0.70 -0.07
CA THR A 66 8.60 1.00 1.15
C THR A 66 7.37 1.85 0.84
N ASN A 67 6.40 1.84 1.76
CA ASN A 67 5.37 2.88 1.72
C ASN A 67 6.11 4.23 1.91
N VAL A 68 5.73 5.28 1.16
CA VAL A 68 6.44 6.56 1.02
C VAL A 68 7.63 6.62 0.06
N SER A 69 8.03 5.52 -0.58
CA SER A 69 9.00 5.57 -1.69
C SER A 69 8.49 6.46 -2.83
N ARG A 70 9.40 7.18 -3.48
CA ARG A 70 9.11 8.01 -4.65
C ARG A 70 9.41 7.24 -5.95
N PRO A 71 8.90 7.70 -7.11
CA PRO A 71 9.24 7.12 -8.41
C PRO A 71 10.74 6.97 -8.64
N ARG A 72 11.54 7.90 -8.10
CA ARG A 72 13.01 7.91 -8.17
C ARG A 72 13.67 6.74 -7.45
N ASP A 73 12.97 6.18 -6.47
CA ASP A 73 13.47 5.11 -5.60
C ASP A 73 13.02 3.73 -6.11
N LEU A 74 12.26 3.68 -7.21
CA LEU A 74 11.90 2.44 -7.89
C LEU A 74 13.10 1.88 -8.66
N PRO A 75 13.14 0.55 -8.89
CA PRO A 75 14.20 -0.09 -9.67
C PRO A 75 14.34 0.54 -11.06
N TYR A 76 15.58 0.75 -11.49
CA TYR A 76 15.93 1.23 -12.82
C TYR A 76 16.96 0.29 -13.48
N PRO A 77 16.73 -0.18 -14.72
CA PRO A 77 15.53 0.04 -15.53
C PRO A 77 14.28 -0.58 -14.87
N LEU A 78 13.09 -0.05 -15.20
CA LEU A 78 11.85 -0.56 -14.63
C LEU A 78 11.63 -2.02 -15.07
N PRO A 79 11.47 -2.97 -14.13
CA PRO A 79 11.17 -4.36 -14.45
C PRO A 79 9.85 -4.48 -15.20
N LYS A 80 9.77 -5.43 -16.14
CA LYS A 80 8.56 -5.63 -16.96
C LYS A 80 7.38 -6.16 -16.14
N GLU A 81 7.69 -6.89 -15.08
CA GLU A 81 6.75 -7.54 -14.18
C GLU A 81 6.17 -6.57 -13.13
N LEU A 82 6.81 -5.41 -12.92
CA LEU A 82 6.40 -4.43 -11.92
C LEU A 82 5.26 -3.54 -12.45
N HIS A 83 4.06 -3.77 -11.94
CA HIS A 83 2.88 -2.97 -12.25
C HIS A 83 2.85 -1.69 -11.39
N ILE A 84 2.96 -0.53 -12.03
CA ILE A 84 2.72 0.76 -11.37
C ILE A 84 1.33 1.26 -11.76
N VAL A 85 0.45 1.43 -10.78
CA VAL A 85 -0.96 1.78 -11.02
C VAL A 85 -1.39 3.01 -10.23
N PRO A 86 -2.29 3.86 -10.76
CA PRO A 86 -2.83 4.98 -10.02
C PRO A 86 -3.81 4.52 -8.93
N PRO A 87 -3.94 5.25 -7.82
CA PRO A 87 -4.94 4.96 -6.80
C PRO A 87 -6.36 5.19 -7.31
N ARG A 88 -7.28 4.31 -6.89
CA ARG A 88 -8.74 4.41 -7.13
C ARG A 88 -9.48 4.56 -5.81
N MET A 89 -9.40 5.75 -5.20
CA MET A 89 -9.92 5.99 -3.83
C MET A 89 -11.41 5.63 -3.67
N ASN A 90 -12.27 5.98 -4.64
CA ASN A 90 -13.69 5.63 -4.61
C ASN A 90 -13.93 4.11 -4.63
N LEU A 91 -13.02 3.34 -5.22
CA LEU A 91 -13.09 1.88 -5.21
C LEU A 91 -12.69 1.34 -3.83
N TYR A 92 -11.64 1.87 -3.23
CA TYR A 92 -11.16 1.43 -1.91
C TYR A 92 -12.21 1.66 -0.82
N ILE A 93 -12.90 2.81 -0.87
CA ILE A 93 -14.00 3.12 0.06
C ILE A 93 -15.15 2.10 -0.07
N LYS A 94 -15.43 1.57 -1.27
CA LYS A 94 -16.48 0.55 -1.48
C LYS A 94 -16.08 -0.86 -1.02
N LYS A 95 -14.78 -1.11 -0.81
CA LYS A 95 -14.22 -2.43 -0.46
C LYS A 95 -13.86 -2.56 1.02
N ASN A 96 -13.87 -1.45 1.75
CA ASN A 96 -13.71 -1.38 3.20
C ASN A 96 -15.07 -1.44 3.89
#